data_AF-A0A7Y5GBR0-F1
#
_entry.id   AF-A0A7Y5GBR0-F1
#
_cell.length_a   1.000
_cell.length_b   1.000
_cell.length_c   1.000
_cell.angle_alpha   90.00
_cell.angle_beta   90.00
_cell.angle_gamma   90.00
#
_symmetry.space_group_name_H-M   'P 1'
#
loop_
_entity.id
_entity.type
_entity.pdbx_description
1 polymer ?
#
loop_
_entity_poly.entity_id
_entity_poly.type
_entity_poly.pdbx_seq_one_letter_code
_entity_poly.pdbx_strand_id
1 'polypeptide(L)'
;MPEIRPVKATGALNRTIPNREHHTIALAERHNHRSCLHARSLLRHHEFAFLICISAHSCVLSNTFDVDRRQLLKRLDKAWQEFRQSYAGLSDSQMLESGVTGAWSAKDILAHVTTWEAEALKNLPLILKGERPPPYSATYGGIHAFNARMTEQKRNSSLSEVLRQLEETHARLLVYIDSTPESQFTNETRFRRLRLDTYSHYPKHTEAIRKWRERRIAM
;
A
#
# COMPACT_ATOMS: atom_id res chain seq x y z
N MET A 1 50.24 -69.71 -5.79
CA MET A 1 51.54 -69.28 -5.23
C MET A 1 51.46 -67.79 -4.91
N PRO A 2 51.67 -67.32 -3.68
CA PRO A 2 51.48 -67.98 -2.38
C PRO A 2 50.57 -67.18 -1.41
N GLU A 3 50.09 -67.87 -0.37
CA GLU A 3 49.53 -67.29 0.87
C GLU A 3 50.62 -66.57 1.68
N ILE A 4 50.20 -65.70 2.61
CA ILE A 4 50.59 -65.65 4.05
C ILE A 4 50.23 -64.24 4.61
N ARG A 5 49.31 -64.21 5.58
CA ARG A 5 49.17 -63.18 6.63
C ARG A 5 50.00 -63.68 7.85
N PRO A 6 50.46 -62.89 8.86
CA PRO A 6 49.55 -62.03 9.64
C PRO A 6 50.15 -60.91 10.57
N VAL A 7 49.23 -60.25 11.31
CA VAL A 7 49.27 -59.76 12.73
C VAL A 7 50.11 -58.54 13.19
N LYS A 8 49.34 -57.56 13.73
CA LYS A 8 49.46 -56.63 14.90
C LYS A 8 50.82 -56.16 15.46
N ALA A 9 50.84 -54.86 15.84
CA ALA A 9 51.23 -54.33 17.16
C ALA A 9 50.76 -52.84 17.26
N THR A 10 49.92 -52.40 18.22
CA THR A 10 50.29 -51.77 19.53
C THR A 10 51.55 -50.89 19.42
N GLY A 11 51.57 -49.59 19.69
CA GLY A 11 50.90 -48.78 20.71
C GLY A 11 52.02 -48.03 21.46
N ALA A 12 51.96 -46.70 21.59
CA ALA A 12 52.78 -45.96 22.55
C ALA A 12 52.21 -44.56 22.81
N LEU A 13 51.85 -44.33 24.07
CA LEU A 13 51.49 -43.05 24.67
C LEU A 13 52.75 -42.28 25.05
N ASN A 14 52.73 -40.95 24.94
CA ASN A 14 53.41 -40.11 25.94
C ASN A 14 52.72 -38.74 26.03
N ARG A 15 52.21 -38.41 27.23
CA ARG A 15 51.76 -37.08 27.68
C ARG A 15 53.02 -36.29 28.13
N THR A 16 53.08 -34.96 28.28
CA THR A 16 52.34 -34.07 29.21
C THR A 16 52.87 -32.62 28.96
N ILE A 17 52.05 -31.61 28.56
CA ILE A 17 51.53 -30.41 29.33
C ILE A 17 52.63 -29.39 29.79
N PRO A 18 52.46 -28.03 29.91
CA PRO A 18 51.23 -27.19 29.96
C PRO A 18 51.18 -25.82 29.20
N ASN A 19 49.96 -25.27 29.18
CA ASN A 19 49.48 -23.87 29.20
C ASN A 19 49.87 -22.84 28.12
N ARG A 20 48.84 -22.38 27.37
CA ARG A 20 48.31 -21.01 27.49
C ARG A 20 46.97 -20.85 26.77
N GLU A 21 46.02 -20.20 27.42
CA GLU A 21 44.70 -19.85 26.94
C GLU A 21 44.76 -18.90 25.72
N HIS A 22 44.02 -19.23 24.66
CA HIS A 22 43.64 -18.25 23.64
C HIS A 22 42.19 -18.51 23.19
N HIS A 23 41.36 -17.51 23.45
CA HIS A 23 40.01 -17.33 22.92
C HIS A 23 39.96 -17.61 21.42
N THR A 24 39.08 -18.52 20.99
CA THR A 24 38.70 -18.69 19.59
C THR A 24 37.24 -18.29 19.42
N ILE A 25 37.07 -17.11 18.82
CA ILE A 25 35.82 -16.64 18.21
C ILE A 25 35.64 -17.47 16.93
N ALA A 26 34.57 -18.25 16.86
CA ALA A 26 34.22 -19.00 15.67
C ALA A 26 33.78 -18.06 14.53
N LEU A 27 34.39 -18.24 13.36
CA LEU A 27 34.07 -17.55 12.11
C LEU A 27 32.71 -18.00 11.55
N ALA A 28 31.85 -17.01 11.35
CA ALA A 28 31.09 -16.73 10.12
C ALA A 28 30.49 -17.91 9.32
N GLU A 29 29.23 -18.25 9.61
CA GLU A 29 28.31 -18.67 8.55
C GLU A 29 27.81 -17.44 7.79
N ARG A 30 28.39 -17.19 6.61
CA ARG A 30 27.87 -16.21 5.65
C ARG A 30 26.54 -16.72 5.07
N HIS A 31 25.44 -16.41 5.73
CA HIS A 31 24.16 -16.35 5.02
C HIS A 31 24.13 -15.10 4.13
N ASN A 32 24.00 -15.34 2.84
CA ASN A 32 24.02 -14.37 1.76
C ASN A 32 22.82 -13.41 1.83
N HIS A 33 22.88 -12.40 2.69
CA HIS A 33 21.95 -11.27 2.69
C HIS A 33 22.32 -10.27 1.58
N ARG A 34 22.07 -10.65 0.33
CA ARG A 34 22.13 -9.72 -0.82
C ARG A 34 20.90 -9.86 -1.70
N SER A 35 19.72 -9.64 -1.11
CA SER A 35 18.46 -9.43 -1.85
C SER A 35 17.40 -8.81 -0.95
N CYS A 36 17.66 -7.65 -0.31
CA CYS A 36 16.58 -6.92 0.39
C CYS A 36 16.84 -5.43 0.67
N LEU A 37 17.83 -4.80 0.01
CA LEU A 37 18.23 -3.41 0.33
C LEU A 37 17.82 -2.35 -0.70
N HIS A 38 16.96 -2.64 -1.67
CA HIS A 38 16.47 -1.64 -2.64
C HIS A 38 14.98 -1.31 -2.57
N ALA A 39 14.22 -1.80 -1.58
CA ALA A 39 12.81 -1.44 -1.43
C ALA A 39 12.58 -0.20 -0.52
N ARG A 40 13.60 0.32 0.16
CA ARG A 40 13.44 1.32 1.22
C ARG A 40 13.45 2.79 0.76
N SER A 41 13.74 3.11 -0.50
CA SER A 41 13.90 4.52 -0.93
C SER A 41 12.65 5.17 -1.57
N LEU A 42 11.61 4.41 -1.91
CA LEU A 42 10.53 4.91 -2.80
C LEU A 42 9.19 5.22 -2.11
N LEU A 43 9.09 5.03 -0.79
CA LEU A 43 7.86 5.28 -0.02
C LEU A 43 7.78 6.70 0.60
N ARG A 44 8.82 7.52 0.45
CA ARG A 44 8.95 8.81 1.16
C ARG A 44 8.04 9.94 0.65
N HIS A 45 7.35 9.78 -0.47
CA HIS A 45 6.49 10.84 -1.01
C HIS A 45 4.98 10.68 -0.72
N HIS A 46 4.58 9.67 0.07
CA HIS A 46 3.20 9.54 0.56
C HIS A 46 2.97 10.15 1.96
N GLU A 47 3.93 10.91 2.49
CA GLU A 47 3.82 11.56 3.81
C GLU A 47 3.08 12.89 3.78
N PHE A 48 1.84 12.98 3.27
CA PHE A 48 0.96 14.13 3.56
C PHE A 48 -0.51 13.72 3.48
N ALA A 49 -0.94 12.90 4.43
CA ALA A 49 -2.26 12.95 5.04
C ALA A 49 -2.32 11.87 6.11
N PHE A 50 -2.05 12.23 7.37
CA PHE A 50 -2.74 11.76 8.58
C PHE A 50 -1.86 12.02 9.81
N LEU A 51 -1.76 13.29 10.18
CA LEU A 51 -1.85 13.60 11.61
C LEU A 51 -3.25 14.12 11.87
N ILE A 52 -3.88 13.50 12.87
CA ILE A 52 -4.78 14.04 13.90
C ILE A 52 -5.76 12.91 14.27
N CYS A 53 -5.36 12.17 15.28
CA CYS A 53 -6.24 11.56 16.27
C CYS A 53 -5.67 11.97 17.63
N ILE A 54 -6.56 12.23 18.59
CA ILE A 54 -6.35 12.84 19.92
C ILE A 54 -6.42 14.38 19.79
N SER A 55 -7.42 15.09 20.31
CA SER A 55 -8.15 14.95 21.58
C SER A 55 -9.60 15.44 21.44
N ALA A 56 -10.53 14.73 22.06
CA ALA A 56 -11.79 15.32 22.48
C ALA A 56 -11.51 16.22 23.68
N HIS A 57 -11.95 17.47 23.66
CA HIS A 57 -12.45 18.30 24.77
C HIS A 57 -12.54 19.77 24.29
N SER A 58 -13.74 20.20 23.88
CA SER A 58 -14.37 21.47 24.31
C SER A 58 -15.62 21.76 23.48
N CYS A 59 -16.65 22.19 24.20
CA CYS A 59 -17.93 22.68 23.72
C CYS A 59 -17.76 23.79 22.69
N VAL A 60 -18.23 23.57 21.46
CA VAL A 60 -18.52 24.62 20.47
C VAL A 60 -19.79 24.18 19.75
N LEU A 61 -20.79 25.06 19.70
CA LEU A 61 -22.04 24.90 18.96
C LEU A 61 -21.75 24.34 17.57
N SER A 62 -22.03 23.05 17.38
CA SER A 62 -21.74 22.37 16.13
C SER A 62 -22.82 22.76 15.13
N ASN A 63 -22.50 23.71 14.26
CA ASN A 63 -23.21 23.83 12.99
C ASN A 63 -22.77 22.60 12.17
N THR A 64 -23.36 21.44 12.45
CA THR A 64 -23.20 20.25 11.62
C THR A 64 -23.93 20.54 10.32
N PHE A 65 -23.20 20.97 9.29
CA PHE A 65 -23.75 20.98 7.94
C PHE A 65 -23.98 19.53 7.52
N ASP A 66 -25.23 19.18 7.25
CA ASP A 66 -25.56 17.90 6.64
C ASP A 66 -24.85 17.79 5.28
N VAL A 67 -24.38 16.59 4.95
CA VAL A 67 -23.77 16.32 3.67
C VAL A 67 -24.90 16.14 2.65
N ASP A 68 -25.07 17.08 1.72
CA ASP A 68 -26.00 16.83 0.61
C ASP A 68 -25.45 15.69 -0.27
N ARG A 69 -26.14 14.54 -0.28
CA ARG A 69 -25.81 13.37 -1.11
C ARG A 69 -25.59 13.74 -2.57
N ARG A 70 -26.42 14.65 -3.13
CA ARG A 70 -26.29 15.08 -4.53
C ARG A 70 -25.00 15.87 -4.73
N GLN A 71 -24.67 16.76 -3.79
CA GLN A 71 -23.42 17.52 -3.85
C GLN A 71 -22.19 16.60 -3.68
N LEU A 72 -22.28 15.60 -2.82
CA LEU A 72 -21.24 14.58 -2.64
C LEU A 72 -21.01 13.80 -3.93
N LEU A 73 -22.06 13.25 -4.53
CA LEU A 73 -21.98 12.52 -5.80
C LEU A 73 -21.41 13.41 -6.91
N LYS A 74 -21.81 14.68 -6.99
CA LYS A 74 -21.25 15.64 -7.95
C LYS A 74 -19.75 15.89 -7.75
N ARG A 75 -19.29 16.00 -6.49
CA ARG A 75 -17.85 16.15 -6.18
C ARG A 75 -17.07 14.90 -6.56
N LEU A 76 -17.64 13.72 -6.29
CA LEU A 76 -17.04 12.43 -6.61
C LEU A 76 -16.92 12.23 -8.12
N ASP A 77 -18.00 12.43 -8.87
CA ASP A 77 -18.00 12.32 -10.34
C ASP A 77 -17.01 13.29 -10.96
N LYS A 78 -17.01 14.57 -10.57
CA LYS A 78 -16.04 15.55 -11.11
C LYS A 78 -14.59 15.08 -10.93
N ALA A 79 -14.21 14.70 -9.71
CA ALA A 79 -12.84 14.26 -9.43
C ALA A 79 -12.51 12.93 -10.15
N TRP A 80 -13.49 12.05 -10.32
CA TRP A 80 -13.35 10.80 -11.06
C TRP A 80 -13.11 11.04 -12.55
N GLN A 81 -13.91 11.90 -13.20
CA GLN A 81 -13.72 12.25 -14.61
C GLN A 81 -12.35 12.88 -14.86
N GLU A 82 -11.90 13.78 -13.98
CA GLU A 82 -10.57 14.38 -14.06
C GLU A 82 -9.45 13.33 -13.95
N PHE A 83 -9.62 12.35 -13.06
CA PHE A 83 -8.69 11.23 -12.92
C PHE A 83 -8.66 10.34 -14.17
N ARG A 84 -9.82 9.95 -14.71
CA ARG A 84 -9.91 9.17 -15.96
C ARG A 84 -9.25 9.89 -17.12
N GLN A 85 -9.48 11.20 -17.24
CA GLN A 85 -8.86 12.01 -18.29
C GLN A 85 -7.33 12.09 -18.16
N SER A 86 -6.76 11.97 -16.95
CA SER A 86 -5.30 12.04 -16.77
C SER A 86 -4.55 10.95 -17.54
N TYR A 87 -5.13 9.76 -17.67
CA TYR A 87 -4.54 8.62 -18.38
C TYR A 87 -5.25 8.28 -19.71
N ALA A 88 -6.29 9.02 -20.07
CA ALA A 88 -6.97 8.84 -21.36
C ALA A 88 -5.99 9.01 -22.53
N GLY A 89 -6.10 8.13 -23.52
CA GLY A 89 -5.27 8.12 -24.73
C GLY A 89 -3.84 7.62 -24.55
N LEU A 90 -3.43 7.17 -23.35
CA LEU A 90 -2.17 6.46 -23.18
C LEU A 90 -2.27 5.06 -23.80
N SER A 91 -1.22 4.63 -24.50
CA SER A 91 -1.11 3.24 -24.96
C SER A 91 -0.84 2.30 -23.78
N ASP A 92 -1.09 1.00 -23.95
CA ASP A 92 -0.77 -0.02 -22.95
C ASP A 92 0.70 0.03 -22.51
N SER A 93 1.61 0.24 -23.47
CA SER A 93 3.04 0.39 -23.17
C SER A 93 3.34 1.60 -22.30
N GLN A 94 2.68 2.73 -22.55
CA GLN A 94 2.81 3.95 -21.73
C GLN A 94 2.19 3.75 -20.34
N MET A 95 1.05 3.05 -20.25
CA MET A 95 0.39 2.73 -18.98
C MET A 95 1.26 1.87 -18.06
N LEU A 96 2.12 1.03 -18.65
CA LEU A 96 3.04 0.12 -17.96
C LEU A 96 4.43 0.71 -17.70
N GLU A 97 4.73 1.88 -18.27
CA GLU A 97 6.04 2.50 -18.12
C GLU A 97 6.23 3.03 -16.69
N SER A 98 7.37 2.72 -16.08
CA SER A 98 7.71 3.20 -14.75
C SER A 98 8.09 4.69 -14.75
N GLY A 99 8.13 5.30 -13.57
CA GLY A 99 8.60 6.69 -13.43
C GLY A 99 7.50 7.74 -13.30
N VAL A 100 6.22 7.33 -13.15
CA VAL A 100 5.14 8.27 -12.86
C VAL A 100 5.30 8.83 -11.44
N THR A 101 5.53 7.95 -10.46
CA THR A 101 5.88 8.31 -9.08
C THR A 101 6.91 7.31 -8.54
N GLY A 102 8.18 7.73 -8.45
CA GLY A 102 9.25 6.79 -8.14
C GLY A 102 9.31 5.66 -9.17
N ALA A 103 9.21 4.41 -8.73
CA ALA A 103 9.18 3.26 -9.65
C ALA A 103 7.76 2.91 -10.18
N TRP A 104 6.71 3.60 -9.74
CA TRP A 104 5.34 3.26 -10.12
C TRP A 104 5.03 3.72 -11.55
N SER A 105 4.33 2.84 -12.26
CA SER A 105 3.67 3.13 -13.53
C SER A 105 2.28 3.76 -13.32
N ALA A 106 1.64 4.19 -14.41
CA ALA A 106 0.25 4.63 -14.33
C ALA A 106 -0.67 3.49 -13.88
N LYS A 107 -0.43 2.25 -14.37
CA LYS A 107 -1.14 1.04 -13.89
C LYS A 107 -1.04 0.91 -12.37
N ASP A 108 0.14 1.09 -11.79
CA ASP A 108 0.33 0.94 -10.34
C ASP A 108 -0.42 2.01 -9.54
N ILE A 109 -0.49 3.25 -10.07
CA ILE A 109 -1.31 4.32 -9.51
C ILE A 109 -2.79 3.97 -9.54
N LEU A 110 -3.29 3.47 -10.67
CA LEU A 110 -4.70 3.05 -10.82
C LEU A 110 -5.04 1.91 -9.84
N ALA A 111 -4.14 0.93 -9.73
CA ALA A 111 -4.25 -0.16 -8.77
C ALA A 111 -4.29 0.35 -7.31
N HIS A 112 -3.46 1.35 -6.99
CA HIS A 112 -3.42 1.99 -5.67
C HIS A 112 -4.70 2.77 -5.35
N VAL A 113 -5.19 3.60 -6.28
CA VAL A 113 -6.46 4.32 -6.14
C VAL A 113 -7.61 3.35 -5.92
N THR A 114 -7.69 2.28 -6.72
CA THR A 114 -8.70 1.22 -6.58
C THR A 114 -8.68 0.58 -5.19
N THR A 115 -7.49 0.38 -4.61
CA THR A 115 -7.36 -0.20 -3.26
C THR A 115 -8.00 0.70 -2.21
N TRP A 116 -7.74 2.01 -2.26
CA TRP A 116 -8.31 2.95 -1.29
C TRP A 116 -9.81 3.10 -1.44
N GLU A 117 -10.30 3.11 -2.68
CA GLU A 117 -11.73 3.17 -2.94
C GLU A 117 -12.45 1.89 -2.46
N ALA A 118 -11.86 0.72 -2.66
CA ALA A 118 -12.37 -0.54 -2.13
C ALA A 118 -12.37 -0.54 -0.60
N GLU A 119 -11.35 0.05 0.05
CA GLU A 119 -11.34 0.23 1.50
C GLU A 119 -12.40 1.25 1.97
N ALA A 120 -12.67 2.31 1.21
CA ALA A 120 -13.77 3.21 1.51
C ALA A 120 -15.11 2.44 1.49
N LEU A 121 -15.37 1.69 0.42
CA LEU A 121 -16.58 0.89 0.26
C LEU A 121 -16.74 -0.17 1.36
N LYS A 122 -15.65 -0.85 1.72
CA LYS A 122 -15.65 -1.86 2.79
C LYS A 122 -15.99 -1.28 4.17
N ASN A 123 -15.52 -0.07 4.46
CA ASN A 123 -15.63 0.53 5.79
C ASN A 123 -16.86 1.44 5.95
N LEU A 124 -17.41 1.96 4.85
CA LEU A 124 -18.62 2.79 4.83
C LEU A 124 -19.79 2.20 5.62
N PRO A 125 -20.18 0.92 5.47
CA PRO A 125 -21.29 0.34 6.24
C PRO A 125 -21.11 0.42 7.76
N LEU A 126 -19.89 0.21 8.27
CA LEU A 126 -19.60 0.31 9.70
C LEU A 126 -19.70 1.77 10.16
N ILE A 127 -19.12 2.69 9.38
CA ILE A 127 -19.12 4.12 9.70
C ILE A 127 -20.55 4.68 9.75
N LEU A 128 -21.42 4.27 8.82
CA LEU A 128 -22.82 4.71 8.80
C LEU A 128 -23.63 4.15 9.99
N LYS A 129 -23.26 2.98 10.53
CA LYS A 129 -23.80 2.47 11.80
C LYS A 129 -23.27 3.20 13.03
N GLY A 130 -22.35 4.15 12.87
CA GLY A 130 -21.66 4.82 13.97
C GLY A 130 -20.53 3.98 14.57
N GLU A 131 -20.16 2.88 13.94
CA GLU A 131 -19.06 2.01 14.37
C GLU A 131 -17.72 2.50 13.81
N ARG A 132 -16.64 2.17 14.51
CA ARG A 132 -15.28 2.49 14.08
C ARG A 132 -14.65 1.28 13.39
N PRO A 133 -14.21 1.40 12.12
CA PRO A 133 -13.43 0.36 11.48
C PRO A 133 -12.16 0.00 12.27
N PRO A 134 -11.73 -1.27 12.28
CA PRO A 134 -10.47 -1.67 12.87
C PRO A 134 -9.31 -0.84 12.31
N PRO A 135 -8.39 -0.34 13.15
CA PRO A 135 -7.25 0.41 12.66
C PRO A 135 -6.31 -0.52 11.88
N TYR A 136 -5.65 0.01 10.84
CA TYR A 136 -4.67 -0.75 10.06
C TYR A 136 -3.50 -1.29 10.90
N SER A 137 -3.20 -0.68 12.05
CA SER A 137 -2.22 -1.20 13.01
C SER A 137 -2.59 -2.58 13.54
N ALA A 138 -3.87 -2.83 13.82
CA ALA A 138 -4.33 -4.10 14.38
C ALA A 138 -4.25 -5.26 13.37
N THR A 139 -4.50 -5.00 12.08
CA THR A 139 -4.60 -6.06 11.06
C THR A 139 -3.34 -6.19 10.21
N TYR A 140 -2.60 -5.11 9.98
CA TYR A 140 -1.49 -5.07 9.03
C TYR A 140 -0.17 -4.60 9.65
N GLY A 141 -0.15 -4.15 10.91
CA GLY A 141 1.03 -3.50 11.50
C GLY A 141 1.19 -2.03 11.09
N GLY A 142 0.15 -1.43 10.51
CA GLY A 142 0.08 -0.01 10.19
C GLY A 142 -0.24 0.27 8.72
N ILE A 143 -0.52 1.54 8.40
CA ILE A 143 -0.90 1.96 7.05
C ILE A 143 0.21 1.75 6.02
N HIS A 144 1.48 1.90 6.41
CA HIS A 144 2.60 1.65 5.52
C HIS A 144 2.74 0.16 5.19
N ALA A 145 2.55 -0.72 6.18
CA ALA A 145 2.58 -2.16 5.97
C ALA A 145 1.39 -2.64 5.14
N PHE A 146 0.20 -2.06 5.35
CA PHE A 146 -0.95 -2.25 4.47
C PHE A 146 -0.62 -1.83 3.03
N ASN A 147 -0.13 -0.62 2.81
CA ASN A 147 0.20 -0.11 1.47
C ASN A 147 1.25 -0.97 0.77
N ALA A 148 2.31 -1.37 1.47
CA ALA A 148 3.35 -2.23 0.93
C ALA A 148 2.76 -3.59 0.51
N ARG A 149 1.93 -4.21 1.37
CA ARG A 149 1.26 -5.47 1.07
C ARG A 149 0.33 -5.36 -0.13
N MET A 150 -0.52 -4.34 -0.19
CA MET A 150 -1.48 -4.17 -1.29
C MET A 150 -0.76 -3.85 -2.62
N THR A 151 0.33 -3.08 -2.56
CA THR A 151 1.17 -2.80 -3.74
C THR A 151 1.78 -4.09 -4.27
N GLU A 152 2.35 -4.93 -3.39
CA GLU A 152 2.96 -6.20 -3.79
C GLU A 152 1.93 -7.16 -4.38
N GLN A 153 0.75 -7.28 -3.75
CA GLN A 153 -0.34 -8.13 -4.25
C GLN A 153 -0.80 -7.72 -5.66
N LYS A 154 -0.83 -6.42 -5.95
CA LYS A 154 -1.28 -5.90 -7.25
C LYS A 154 -0.16 -5.80 -8.28
N ARG A 155 1.11 -5.99 -7.90
CA ARG A 155 2.28 -5.88 -8.79
C ARG A 155 2.14 -6.71 -10.07
N ASN A 156 1.66 -7.95 -9.91
CA ASN A 156 1.51 -8.92 -10.99
C ASN A 156 0.13 -8.86 -11.68
N SER A 157 -0.75 -7.94 -11.30
CA SER A 157 -2.03 -7.75 -11.99
C SER A 157 -1.79 -7.20 -13.40
N SER A 158 -2.52 -7.73 -14.39
CA SER A 158 -2.52 -7.20 -15.75
C SER A 158 -3.14 -5.81 -15.79
N LEU A 159 -2.81 -5.03 -16.82
CA LEU A 159 -3.43 -3.72 -17.03
C LEU A 159 -4.95 -3.84 -17.17
N SER A 160 -5.43 -4.82 -17.95
CA SER A 160 -6.86 -5.08 -18.14
C SER A 160 -7.59 -5.36 -16.84
N GLU A 161 -6.99 -6.16 -15.96
CA GLU A 161 -7.57 -6.49 -14.66
C GLU A 161 -7.63 -5.27 -13.73
N VAL A 162 -6.59 -4.45 -13.73
CA VAL A 162 -6.57 -3.20 -12.95
C VAL A 162 -7.65 -2.24 -13.43
N LEU A 163 -7.80 -2.05 -14.75
CA LEU A 163 -8.84 -1.19 -15.33
C LEU A 163 -10.25 -1.70 -15.01
N ARG A 164 -10.46 -3.02 -15.13
CA ARG A 164 -11.73 -3.66 -14.79
C ARG A 164 -12.08 -3.45 -13.31
N GLN A 165 -11.15 -3.74 -12.40
CA GLN A 165 -11.37 -3.55 -10.96
C GLN A 165 -11.62 -2.09 -10.59
N LEU A 166 -10.93 -1.16 -11.26
CA LEU A 166 -11.09 0.28 -11.04
C LEU A 166 -12.53 0.72 -11.34
N GLU A 167 -13.06 0.38 -12.53
CA GLU A 167 -14.42 0.74 -12.94
C GLU A 167 -15.49 0.02 -12.10
N GLU A 168 -15.31 -1.27 -11.80
CA GLU A 168 -16.26 -2.04 -10.99
C GLU A 168 -16.33 -1.54 -9.54
N THR A 169 -15.18 -1.20 -8.94
CA THR A 169 -15.14 -0.64 -7.59
C THR A 169 -15.87 0.70 -7.55
N HIS A 170 -15.67 1.53 -8.58
CA HIS A 170 -16.29 2.85 -8.66
C HIS A 170 -17.80 2.76 -8.83
N ALA A 171 -18.26 1.91 -9.76
CA ALA A 171 -19.68 1.66 -9.96
C ALA A 171 -20.35 1.17 -8.66
N ARG A 172 -19.73 0.23 -7.94
CA ARG A 172 -20.25 -0.26 -6.65
C ARG A 172 -20.29 0.82 -5.59
N LEU A 173 -19.28 1.68 -5.53
CA LEU A 173 -19.26 2.81 -4.61
C LEU A 173 -20.39 3.80 -4.89
N LEU A 174 -20.62 4.15 -6.16
CA LEU A 174 -21.71 5.04 -6.55
C LEU A 174 -23.08 4.46 -6.18
N VAL A 175 -23.32 3.19 -6.52
CA VAL A 175 -24.57 2.49 -6.15
C VAL A 175 -24.77 2.47 -4.64
N TYR A 176 -23.71 2.25 -3.87
CA TYR A 176 -23.78 2.24 -2.41
C TYR A 176 -24.14 3.63 -1.84
N ILE A 177 -23.48 4.69 -2.33
CA ILE A 177 -23.78 6.06 -1.88
C ILE A 177 -25.20 6.47 -2.28
N ASP A 178 -25.62 6.16 -3.50
CA ASP A 178 -26.95 6.53 -4.00
C ASP A 178 -28.07 5.81 -3.22
N SER A 179 -27.89 4.53 -2.92
CA SER A 179 -28.85 3.73 -2.14
C SER A 179 -28.84 4.01 -0.63
N THR A 180 -27.87 4.78 -0.13
CA THR A 180 -27.81 5.15 1.29
C THR A 180 -28.95 6.12 1.64
N PRO A 181 -29.73 5.89 2.71
CA PRO A 181 -30.81 6.79 3.13
C PRO A 181 -30.30 8.21 3.46
N GLU A 182 -31.05 9.25 3.10
CA GLU A 182 -30.64 10.65 3.33
C GLU A 182 -30.34 10.96 4.81
N SER A 183 -31.04 10.31 5.74
CA SER A 183 -30.82 10.44 7.19
C SER A 183 -29.41 10.00 7.64
N GLN A 184 -28.71 9.21 6.83
CA GLN A 184 -27.33 8.79 7.09
C GLN A 184 -26.29 9.84 6.69
N PHE A 185 -26.67 10.85 5.91
CA PHE A 185 -25.79 11.93 5.48
C PHE A 185 -25.66 13.07 6.50
N THR A 186 -26.01 12.80 7.74
CA THR A 186 -25.80 13.70 8.87
C THR A 186 -24.33 13.65 9.30
N ASN A 187 -23.77 14.78 9.74
CA ASN A 187 -22.40 14.92 10.27
C ASN A 187 -21.27 14.57 9.27
N GLU A 188 -20.60 15.61 8.74
CA GLU A 188 -19.48 15.49 7.80
C GLU A 188 -18.36 14.53 8.25
N THR A 189 -18.17 14.33 9.56
CA THR A 189 -17.14 13.44 10.11
C THR A 189 -17.30 11.99 9.62
N ARG A 190 -18.54 11.54 9.39
CA ARG A 190 -18.83 10.19 8.86
C ARG A 190 -18.33 10.02 7.42
N PHE A 191 -18.31 11.10 6.64
CA PHE A 191 -17.87 11.08 5.25
C PHE A 191 -16.40 11.51 5.07
N ARG A 192 -15.72 11.86 6.16
CA ARG A 192 -14.30 12.23 6.14
C ARG A 192 -13.44 11.13 5.52
N ARG A 193 -13.71 9.86 5.84
CA ARG A 193 -12.96 8.72 5.27
C ARG A 193 -13.22 8.60 3.77
N LEU A 194 -14.49 8.62 3.35
CA LEU A 194 -14.87 8.58 1.94
C LEU A 194 -14.11 9.67 1.16
N ARG A 195 -14.11 10.91 1.64
CA ARG A 195 -13.37 12.02 1.04
C ARG A 195 -11.89 11.70 0.84
N LEU A 196 -11.23 11.24 1.89
CA LEU A 196 -9.78 11.03 1.93
C LEU A 196 -9.32 9.86 1.07
N ASP A 197 -10.20 8.88 0.85
CA ASP A 197 -9.89 7.70 0.04
C ASP A 197 -10.29 7.90 -1.43
N THR A 198 -11.15 8.88 -1.74
CA THR A 198 -11.75 9.09 -3.08
C THR A 198 -11.49 10.50 -3.63
N TYR A 199 -12.49 11.40 -3.61
CA TYR A 199 -12.47 12.65 -4.36
C TYR A 199 -11.45 13.71 -3.89
N SER A 200 -10.80 13.54 -2.74
CA SER A 200 -9.60 14.33 -2.37
C SER A 200 -8.27 13.60 -2.61
N HIS A 201 -8.35 12.31 -2.93
CA HIS A 201 -7.21 11.45 -3.26
C HIS A 201 -6.95 11.41 -4.76
N TYR A 202 -8.00 11.26 -5.58
CA TYR A 202 -7.86 11.22 -7.04
C TYR A 202 -7.09 12.41 -7.62
N PRO A 203 -7.29 13.66 -7.16
CA PRO A 203 -6.54 14.80 -7.70
C PRO A 203 -5.03 14.70 -7.51
N LYS A 204 -4.56 14.08 -6.41
CA LYS A 204 -3.11 13.88 -6.17
C LYS A 204 -2.49 12.98 -7.24
N HIS A 205 -3.20 11.91 -7.61
CA HIS A 205 -2.75 10.94 -8.62
C HIS A 205 -2.97 11.42 -10.05
N THR A 206 -4.05 12.17 -10.27
CA THR A 206 -4.32 12.91 -11.51
C THR A 206 -3.13 13.81 -11.85
N GLU A 207 -2.68 14.59 -10.87
CA GLU A 207 -1.56 15.52 -11.02
C GLU A 207 -0.23 14.77 -11.28
N ALA A 208 0.01 13.66 -10.58
CA ALA A 208 1.20 12.84 -10.79
C ALA A 208 1.30 12.31 -12.24
N ILE A 209 0.19 11.78 -12.77
CA ILE A 209 0.12 11.28 -14.15
C ILE A 209 0.29 12.43 -15.15
N ARG A 210 -0.38 13.57 -14.96
CA ARG A 210 -0.26 14.74 -15.84
C ARG A 210 1.17 15.26 -15.91
N LYS A 211 1.81 15.48 -14.76
CA LYS A 211 3.21 15.90 -14.68
C LYS A 211 4.16 14.92 -15.36
N TRP A 212 3.90 13.63 -15.24
CA TRP A 212 4.69 12.63 -15.95
C TRP A 212 4.51 12.75 -17.47
N ARG A 213 3.28 12.91 -17.97
CA ARG A 213 3.02 13.10 -19.41
C ARG A 213 3.71 14.36 -19.96
N GLU A 214 3.64 15.47 -19.24
CA GLU A 214 4.31 16.72 -19.64
C GLU A 214 5.82 16.52 -19.79
N ARG A 215 6.47 15.84 -18.82
CA ARG A 215 7.90 15.53 -18.90
C ARG A 215 8.26 14.68 -20.13
N ARG A 216 7.36 13.80 -20.59
CA ARG A 216 7.59 12.96 -21.79
C ARG A 216 7.55 13.75 -23.09
N ILE A 217 6.69 14.77 -23.16
CA ILE A 217 6.53 15.58 -24.38
C ILE A 217 7.68 16.58 -24.50
N ALA A 218 8.23 17.03 -23.38
CA ALA A 218 9.35 17.95 -23.32
C ALA A 218 10.73 17.31 -23.61
N MET A 219 10.78 15.98 -23.78
CA MET A 219 11.98 15.21 -24.15
C MET A 219 11.99 14.91 -25.64
#